data_AF-I2CCN3-F1
#
_entry.id   AF-I2CCN3-F1
#
_cell.length_a   1.000
_cell.length_b   1.000
_cell.length_c   1.000
_cell.angle_alpha   90.00
_cell.angle_beta   90.00
_cell.angle_gamma   90.00
#
_symmetry.space_group_name_H-M   'P 1'
#
loop_
_entity.id
_entity.type
_entity.pdbx_description
1 polymer ?
#
loop_
_entity_poly.entity_id
_entity_poly.type
_entity_poly.pdbx_seq_one_letter_code
_entity_poly.pdbx_strand_id
1 'polypeptide(L)'
;DITKYCKAKVFDEIGKRTPTAVRFSTVGGESGSADTVRDPRGFAVKFYAEDGNWDLVGNNTPIFFIRDPILFPSFIHTQKRNPQTHLKDPDMFWDFITLRPETTHQVSFLFSDRGIPDGYRHMNGYGSHTFKLVNRDGEPIYCKFHYKTNQGIKNLSVDAAGRLAGDDPDYGLRDLFEAIANKNYPSWTLYIQVMTFEQAERFRWNPFDLTKVWPHREFPLIPVGRMVLDRNPTNYFAEVEQIAFSPAHLVEGIEPSPDKMLQG
;
A
#
# COMPACT_ATOMS: atom_id res chain seq x y z
N ASP A 1 15.99 -11.15 11.66
CA ASP A 1 17.07 -10.14 11.63
C ASP A 1 17.38 -9.81 10.18
N ILE A 2 17.33 -8.52 9.83
CA ILE A 2 17.66 -8.01 8.50
C ILE A 2 18.78 -6.95 8.52
N THR A 3 19.51 -6.82 9.62
CA THR A 3 20.58 -5.82 9.80
C THR A 3 21.69 -5.94 8.75
N LYS A 4 21.90 -7.14 8.18
CA LYS A 4 22.79 -7.36 7.03
C LYS A 4 22.40 -6.58 5.77
N TYR A 5 21.15 -6.14 5.65
CA TYR A 5 20.63 -5.36 4.52
C TYR A 5 20.37 -3.89 4.86
N CYS A 6 20.04 -3.59 6.11
CA CYS A 6 19.52 -2.28 6.50
C CYS A 6 20.02 -1.88 7.88
N LYS A 7 20.62 -0.69 7.99
CA LYS A 7 21.08 -0.12 9.27
C LYS A 7 19.98 0.64 10.04
N ALA A 8 18.76 0.71 9.50
CA ALA A 8 17.69 1.49 10.11
C ALA A 8 17.40 1.02 11.54
N LYS A 9 17.29 1.97 12.46
CA LYS A 9 17.07 1.73 13.89
C LYS A 9 15.73 1.07 14.20
N VAL A 10 14.77 1.09 13.27
CA VAL A 10 13.53 0.30 13.38
C VAL A 10 13.76 -1.21 13.30
N PHE A 11 14.94 -1.67 12.84
CA PHE A 11 15.26 -3.08 12.61
C PHE A 11 16.54 -3.57 13.33
N ASP A 12 17.16 -2.73 14.16
CA ASP A 12 18.49 -2.99 14.74
C ASP A 12 18.53 -4.04 15.86
N GLU A 13 17.38 -4.36 16.45
CA GLU A 13 17.24 -5.35 17.52
C GLU A 13 15.99 -6.22 17.34
N ILE A 14 16.13 -7.54 17.50
CA ILE A 14 15.00 -8.48 17.48
C ILE A 14 14.13 -8.25 18.73
N GLY A 15 12.84 -8.01 18.51
CA GLY A 15 11.88 -7.78 19.60
C GLY A 15 11.69 -6.30 19.94
N LYS A 16 12.48 -5.40 19.34
CA LYS A 16 12.26 -3.95 19.42
C LYS A 16 10.86 -3.59 18.94
N ARG A 17 10.20 -2.69 19.67
CA ARG A 17 8.87 -2.18 19.34
C ARG A 17 8.97 -0.71 18.96
N THR A 18 8.53 -0.40 17.74
CA THR A 18 8.37 0.97 17.27
C THR A 18 6.88 1.30 17.25
N PRO A 19 6.43 2.38 17.91
CA PRO A 19 5.05 2.84 17.77
C PRO A 19 4.73 3.14 16.30
N THR A 20 3.52 2.80 15.86
CA THR A 20 3.07 3.08 14.50
C THR A 20 1.68 3.71 14.45
N ALA A 21 1.41 4.45 13.38
CA ALA A 21 0.07 4.87 13.00
C ALA A 21 -0.24 4.33 11.60
N VAL A 22 -1.47 3.86 11.38
CA VAL A 22 -1.90 3.30 10.09
C VAL A 22 -3.19 3.95 9.64
N ARG A 23 -3.26 4.33 8.37
CA ARG A 23 -4.49 4.80 7.72
C ARG A 23 -4.80 3.94 6.51
N PHE A 24 -6.01 3.39 6.50
CA PHE A 24 -6.59 2.72 5.35
C PHE A 24 -7.53 3.68 4.61
N SER A 25 -7.71 3.48 3.31
CA SER A 25 -8.64 4.29 2.52
C SER A 25 -9.02 3.63 1.19
N THR A 26 -10.07 4.13 0.56
CA THR A 26 -10.26 4.05 -0.90
C THR A 26 -9.40 5.11 -1.61
N VAL A 27 -9.55 5.27 -2.93
CA VAL A 27 -8.78 6.20 -3.78
C VAL A 27 -9.68 7.18 -4.52
N GLY A 28 -10.65 6.67 -5.29
CA GLY A 28 -11.45 7.46 -6.21
C GLY A 28 -12.57 8.26 -5.54
N GLY A 29 -13.08 7.77 -4.41
CA GLY A 29 -14.21 8.35 -3.69
C GLY A 29 -13.87 9.63 -2.91
N GLU A 30 -14.89 10.43 -2.64
CA GLU A 30 -14.82 11.55 -1.69
C GLU A 30 -15.08 11.08 -0.25
N SER A 31 -14.95 11.95 0.75
CA SER A 31 -15.03 11.57 2.18
C SER A 31 -16.35 10.92 2.61
N GLY A 32 -17.45 11.13 1.87
CA GLY A 32 -18.75 10.48 2.12
C GLY A 32 -19.07 9.31 1.19
N SER A 33 -18.09 8.79 0.45
CA SER A 33 -18.27 7.63 -0.41
C SER A 33 -18.22 6.32 0.39
N ALA A 34 -18.83 5.27 -0.15
CA ALA A 34 -18.89 3.97 0.53
C ALA A 34 -17.53 3.23 0.55
N ASP A 35 -17.25 2.55 1.67
CA ASP A 35 -16.07 1.71 1.88
C ASP A 35 -16.03 0.47 0.97
N THR A 36 -17.19 -0.06 0.58
CA THR A 36 -17.32 -1.36 -0.13
C THR A 36 -17.37 -1.22 -1.65
N VAL A 37 -16.62 -0.27 -2.22
CA VAL A 37 -16.54 -0.06 -3.68
C VAL A 37 -15.33 -0.75 -4.32
N ARG A 38 -15.39 -1.04 -5.62
CA ARG A 38 -14.22 -1.53 -6.36
C ARG A 38 -13.19 -0.42 -6.51
N ASP A 39 -12.05 -0.58 -5.85
CA ASP A 39 -10.96 0.39 -5.84
C ASP A 39 -9.69 -0.28 -5.27
N PRO A 40 -8.46 0.18 -5.57
CA PRO A 40 -7.33 -0.12 -4.70
C PRO A 40 -7.63 0.39 -3.28
N ARG A 41 -6.93 -0.14 -2.29
CA ARG A 41 -6.98 0.38 -0.92
C ARG A 41 -5.64 0.95 -0.51
N GLY A 42 -5.66 2.17 0.01
CA GLY A 42 -4.52 2.77 0.69
C GLY A 42 -4.17 1.97 1.94
N PHE A 43 -2.88 1.78 2.17
CA PHE A 43 -2.32 1.13 3.36
C PHE A 43 -1.05 1.88 3.74
N ALA A 44 -1.23 3.06 4.34
CA ALA A 44 -0.12 3.91 4.77
C ALA A 44 0.26 3.60 6.22
N VAL A 45 1.56 3.39 6.47
CA VAL A 45 2.10 3.10 7.80
C VAL A 45 3.16 4.14 8.15
N LYS A 46 3.00 4.80 9.29
CA LYS A 46 3.98 5.72 9.88
C LYS A 46 4.65 5.03 11.06
N PHE A 47 5.97 5.02 11.07
CA PHE A 47 6.81 4.51 12.15
C PHE A 47 7.41 5.70 12.90
N TYR A 48 7.18 5.76 14.20
CA TYR A 48 7.80 6.76 15.08
C TYR A 48 9.13 6.21 15.60
N ALA A 49 10.15 6.22 14.75
CA ALA A 49 11.48 5.71 15.09
C ALA A 49 12.28 6.73 15.92
N GLU A 50 13.34 6.25 16.57
CA GLU A 50 14.22 7.09 17.40
C GLU A 50 15.05 8.09 16.59
N ASP A 51 15.22 7.85 15.29
CA ASP A 51 15.95 8.69 14.34
C ASP A 51 15.03 9.46 13.37
N GLY A 52 13.72 9.47 13.64
CA GLY A 52 12.74 10.23 12.87
C GLY A 52 11.51 9.42 12.49
N ASN A 53 10.61 10.04 11.73
CA ASN A 53 9.46 9.33 11.19
C ASN A 53 9.84 8.64 9.89
N TRP A 54 9.48 7.36 9.76
CA TRP A 54 9.49 6.66 8.48
C TRP A 54 8.05 6.39 8.04
N ASP A 55 7.69 6.85 6.85
CA ASP A 55 6.39 6.56 6.25
C ASP A 55 6.53 5.56 5.09
N LEU A 56 5.89 4.40 5.23
CA LEU A 56 5.69 3.48 4.12
C LEU A 56 4.27 3.64 3.58
N VAL A 57 4.15 4.46 2.53
CA VAL A 57 2.88 4.85 1.93
C VAL A 57 2.47 3.83 0.86
N GLY A 58 1.94 2.70 1.33
CA GLY A 58 1.61 1.56 0.49
C GLY A 58 0.16 1.50 0.00
N ASN A 59 -0.12 0.46 -0.78
CA ASN A 59 -1.46 0.05 -1.19
C ASN A 59 -1.69 -1.44 -0.90
N ASN A 60 -2.92 -1.92 -1.07
CA ASN A 60 -3.26 -3.35 -1.00
C ASN A 60 -2.89 -4.16 -2.27
N THR A 61 -2.15 -3.55 -3.18
CA THR A 61 -1.63 -4.13 -4.43
C THR A 61 -0.12 -3.91 -4.54
N PRO A 62 0.67 -4.90 -5.04
CA PRO A 62 2.11 -4.75 -5.23
C PRO A 62 2.49 -3.90 -6.45
N ILE A 63 1.52 -3.46 -7.26
CA ILE A 63 1.74 -2.75 -8.51
C ILE A 63 0.78 -1.56 -8.63
N PHE A 64 0.98 -0.71 -9.62
CA PHE A 64 0.08 0.40 -9.92
C PHE A 64 -0.29 0.49 -11.41
N PHE A 65 -1.21 1.39 -11.74
CA PHE A 65 -1.74 1.56 -13.10
C PHE A 65 -0.72 2.15 -14.07
N ILE A 66 0.15 3.02 -13.57
CA ILE A 66 1.10 3.78 -14.38
C ILE A 66 2.51 3.67 -13.79
N ARG A 67 3.49 4.02 -14.62
CA ARG A 67 4.93 3.97 -14.33
C ARG A 67 5.65 5.28 -14.64
N ASP A 68 4.89 6.35 -14.89
CA ASP A 68 5.42 7.68 -15.13
C ASP A 68 4.52 8.71 -14.42
N PRO A 69 5.07 9.51 -13.47
CA PRO A 69 4.27 10.35 -12.58
C PRO A 69 3.54 11.47 -13.32
N ILE A 70 4.00 11.85 -14.52
CA ILE A 70 3.34 12.89 -15.34
C ILE A 70 1.89 12.52 -15.69
N LEU A 71 1.58 11.21 -15.73
CA LEU A 71 0.25 10.71 -16.04
C LEU A 71 -0.67 10.64 -14.82
N PHE A 72 -0.15 10.82 -13.60
CA PHE A 72 -0.91 10.63 -12.37
C PHE A 72 -2.11 11.58 -12.24
N PRO A 73 -1.99 12.90 -12.51
CA PRO A 73 -3.16 13.80 -12.50
C PRO A 73 -4.22 13.37 -13.53
N SER A 74 -3.82 13.06 -14.76
CA SER A 74 -4.73 12.61 -15.82
C SER A 74 -5.44 11.31 -15.44
N PHE A 75 -4.70 10.34 -14.90
CA PHE A 75 -5.26 9.09 -14.40
C PHE A 75 -6.31 9.35 -13.30
N ILE A 76 -5.96 10.11 -12.26
CA ILE A 76 -6.87 10.38 -11.14
C ILE A 76 -8.13 11.13 -11.61
N HIS A 77 -8.02 12.04 -12.58
CA HIS A 77 -9.19 12.70 -13.16
C HIS A 77 -10.15 11.69 -13.80
N THR A 78 -9.66 10.70 -14.54
CA THR A 78 -10.52 9.70 -15.21
C THR A 78 -11.17 8.72 -14.24
N GLN A 79 -10.60 8.54 -13.04
CA GLN A 79 -11.21 7.75 -11.96
C GLN A 79 -12.27 8.54 -11.17
N LYS A 80 -12.32 9.86 -11.36
CA LYS A 80 -13.18 10.78 -10.61
C LYS A 80 -14.40 11.21 -11.44
N ARG A 81 -14.82 12.46 -11.28
CA ARG A 81 -16.08 12.97 -11.83
C ARG A 81 -15.77 13.74 -13.10
N ASN A 82 -16.63 13.60 -14.10
CA ASN A 82 -16.61 14.41 -15.30
C ASN A 82 -16.70 15.90 -14.91
N PRO A 83 -15.87 16.78 -15.50
CA PRO A 83 -15.75 18.18 -15.10
C PRO A 83 -17.02 19.01 -15.35
N GLN A 84 -17.89 18.58 -16.26
CA GLN A 84 -19.14 19.28 -16.58
C GLN A 84 -20.33 18.71 -15.79
N THR A 85 -20.50 17.39 -15.77
CA THR A 85 -21.70 16.76 -15.16
C THR A 85 -21.53 16.44 -13.68
N HIS A 86 -20.28 16.42 -13.20
CA HIS A 86 -19.93 15.99 -11.85
C HIS A 86 -20.33 14.54 -11.51
N LEU A 87 -20.57 13.71 -12.54
CA LEU A 87 -20.88 12.28 -12.41
C LEU A 87 -19.66 11.41 -12.74
N LYS A 88 -19.65 10.14 -12.32
CA LYS A 88 -18.67 9.16 -12.82
C LYS A 88 -18.90 8.92 -14.31
N ASP A 89 -17.82 8.70 -15.05
CA ASP A 89 -17.84 8.65 -16.50
C ASP A 89 -17.07 7.41 -17.00
N PRO A 90 -17.77 6.37 -17.50
CA PRO A 90 -17.12 5.16 -17.99
C PRO A 90 -16.31 5.40 -19.27
N ASP A 91 -16.66 6.39 -20.09
CA ASP A 91 -15.90 6.71 -21.30
C ASP A 91 -14.54 7.28 -20.92
N MET A 92 -14.50 8.24 -19.98
CA MET A 92 -13.22 8.77 -19.47
C MET A 92 -12.34 7.67 -18.84
N PHE A 93 -12.95 6.79 -18.04
CA PHE A 93 -12.26 5.69 -17.36
C PHE A 93 -11.60 4.74 -18.37
N TRP A 94 -12.37 4.26 -19.36
CA TRP A 94 -11.87 3.28 -20.33
C TRP A 94 -11.04 3.89 -21.44
N ASP A 95 -11.27 5.15 -21.83
CA ASP A 95 -10.43 5.88 -22.78
C ASP A 95 -8.97 5.91 -22.30
N PHE A 96 -8.74 6.34 -21.05
CA PHE A 96 -7.40 6.33 -20.48
C PHE A 96 -6.79 4.93 -20.41
N ILE A 97 -7.53 3.94 -19.89
CA ILE A 97 -7.02 2.57 -19.72
C ILE A 97 -6.64 1.93 -21.05
N THR A 98 -7.51 2.05 -22.06
CA THR A 98 -7.31 1.40 -23.36
C THR A 98 -6.20 2.05 -24.18
N LEU A 99 -5.97 3.35 -24.01
CA LEU A 99 -4.85 4.07 -24.62
C LEU A 99 -3.51 3.86 -23.89
N ARG A 100 -3.53 3.35 -22.65
CA ARG A 100 -2.36 3.14 -21.79
C ARG A 100 -2.23 1.66 -21.39
N PRO A 101 -1.70 0.78 -22.27
CA PRO A 101 -1.66 -0.66 -22.02
C PRO A 101 -0.80 -1.07 -20.81
N GLU A 102 0.07 -0.20 -20.29
CA GLU A 102 0.79 -0.44 -19.04
C GLU A 102 -0.14 -0.64 -17.83
N THR A 103 -1.38 -0.16 -17.91
CA THR A 103 -2.41 -0.31 -16.86
C THR A 103 -2.91 -1.75 -16.71
N THR A 104 -2.74 -2.59 -17.74
CA THR A 104 -3.38 -3.92 -17.86
C THR A 104 -3.19 -4.80 -16.63
N HIS A 105 -1.98 -4.83 -16.06
CA HIS A 105 -1.67 -5.70 -14.92
C HIS A 105 -2.45 -5.28 -13.66
N GLN A 106 -2.46 -3.97 -13.36
CA GLN A 106 -3.22 -3.45 -12.22
C GLN A 106 -4.73 -3.46 -12.48
N VAL A 107 -5.20 -3.26 -13.72
CA VAL A 107 -6.62 -3.43 -14.08
C VAL A 107 -7.07 -4.86 -13.86
N SER A 108 -6.25 -5.86 -14.24
CA SER A 108 -6.54 -7.27 -13.96
C SER A 108 -6.63 -7.55 -12.46
N PHE A 109 -5.75 -6.95 -11.65
CA PHE A 109 -5.82 -7.05 -10.19
C PHE A 109 -7.08 -6.38 -9.63
N LEU A 110 -7.39 -5.15 -10.07
CA LEU A 110 -8.52 -4.35 -9.62
C LEU A 110 -9.86 -5.04 -9.92
N PHE A 111 -10.01 -5.65 -11.08
CA PHE A 111 -11.26 -6.32 -11.48
C PHE A 111 -11.37 -7.76 -11.00
N SER A 112 -10.34 -8.31 -10.35
CA SER A 112 -10.48 -9.52 -9.54
C SER A 112 -11.27 -9.26 -8.24
N ASP A 113 -11.56 -10.31 -7.47
CA ASP A 113 -12.23 -10.17 -6.17
C ASP A 113 -11.42 -9.29 -5.17
N ARG A 114 -10.09 -9.20 -5.36
CA ARG A 114 -9.20 -8.36 -4.55
C ARG A 114 -9.50 -6.87 -4.65
N GLY A 115 -10.26 -6.44 -5.66
CA GLY A 115 -10.72 -5.05 -5.79
C GLY A 115 -11.76 -4.64 -4.76
N ILE A 116 -12.38 -5.59 -4.04
CA ILE A 116 -13.35 -5.31 -2.97
C ILE A 116 -13.02 -6.18 -1.74
N PRO A 117 -12.05 -5.78 -0.90
CA PRO A 117 -11.76 -6.48 0.34
C PRO A 117 -12.96 -6.50 1.30
N ASP A 118 -13.08 -7.58 2.07
CA ASP A 118 -14.03 -7.66 3.19
C ASP A 118 -13.41 -6.97 4.42
N GLY A 119 -13.59 -5.66 4.50
CA GLY A 119 -12.97 -4.82 5.53
C GLY A 119 -11.46 -4.67 5.37
N TYR A 120 -10.86 -3.81 6.20
CA TYR A 120 -9.42 -3.49 6.09
C TYR A 120 -8.51 -4.60 6.66
N ARG A 121 -9.03 -5.44 7.56
CA ARG A 121 -8.25 -6.48 8.26
C ARG A 121 -7.90 -7.68 7.35
N HIS A 122 -8.66 -7.88 6.28
CA HIS A 122 -8.56 -9.03 5.38
C HIS A 122 -7.85 -8.74 4.05
N MET A 123 -7.00 -7.72 4.02
CA MET A 123 -6.14 -7.41 2.87
C MET A 123 -4.67 -7.36 3.25
N ASN A 124 -3.80 -7.58 2.26
CA ASN A 124 -2.37 -7.32 2.41
C ASN A 124 -2.08 -5.83 2.22
N GLY A 125 -0.89 -5.41 2.63
CA GLY A 125 -0.28 -4.14 2.26
C GLY A 125 1.02 -4.37 1.50
N TYR A 126 1.41 -3.43 0.66
CA TYR A 126 2.63 -3.49 -0.14
C TYR A 126 3.21 -2.10 -0.24
N GLY A 127 4.53 -1.98 -0.13
CA GLY A 127 5.21 -0.72 -0.48
C GLY A 127 5.12 -0.40 -1.98
N SER A 128 4.76 -1.41 -2.79
CA SER A 128 4.59 -1.40 -4.25
C SER A 128 5.86 -1.06 -5.01
N HIS A 129 6.43 0.13 -4.78
CA HIS A 129 7.69 0.59 -5.33
C HIS A 129 8.88 -0.26 -4.89
N THR A 130 9.93 -0.19 -5.69
CA THR A 130 11.26 -0.65 -5.28
C THR A 130 11.90 0.43 -4.41
N PHE A 131 12.46 0.02 -3.29
CA PHE A 131 13.27 0.87 -2.42
C PHE A 131 14.71 0.35 -2.42
N LYS A 132 15.61 1.09 -1.78
CA LYS A 132 16.99 0.68 -1.55
C LYS A 132 17.22 0.63 -0.04
N LEU A 133 17.75 -0.47 0.45
CA LEU A 133 18.23 -0.62 1.82
C LEU A 133 19.75 -0.46 1.82
N VAL A 134 20.29 0.15 2.87
CA VAL A 134 21.74 0.32 3.05
C VAL A 134 22.13 -0.22 4.42
N ASN A 135 23.11 -1.11 4.48
CA ASN A 135 23.58 -1.70 5.74
C ASN A 135 24.61 -0.79 6.46
N ARG A 136 25.20 -1.29 7.56
CA ARG A 136 26.18 -0.53 8.37
C ARG A 136 27.49 -0.26 7.64
N ASP A 137 27.85 -1.12 6.71
CA ASP A 137 29.07 -1.02 5.89
C ASP A 137 28.86 -0.13 4.64
N GLY A 138 27.65 0.42 4.46
CA GLY A 138 27.30 1.26 3.32
C GLY A 138 26.92 0.48 2.06
N GLU A 139 26.73 -0.83 2.16
CA GLU A 139 26.40 -1.69 1.02
C GLU A 139 24.90 -1.59 0.69
N PRO A 140 24.53 -1.23 -0.56
CA PRO A 140 23.14 -1.10 -0.95
C PRO A 140 22.55 -2.40 -1.49
N ILE A 141 21.25 -2.60 -1.28
CA ILE A 141 20.46 -3.66 -1.91
C ILE A 141 19.05 -3.15 -2.24
N TYR A 142 18.46 -3.56 -3.36
CA TYR A 142 17.08 -3.20 -3.66
C TYR A 142 16.11 -4.06 -2.87
N CYS A 143 14.95 -3.51 -2.50
CA CYS A 143 13.92 -4.24 -1.78
C CYS A 143 12.49 -3.90 -2.23
N LYS A 144 11.57 -4.83 -1.93
CA LYS A 144 10.11 -4.62 -1.96
C LYS A 144 9.54 -4.97 -0.57
N PHE A 145 8.67 -4.12 -0.03
CA PHE A 145 8.01 -4.37 1.26
C PHE A 145 6.64 -5.03 1.08
N HIS A 146 6.33 -6.01 1.94
CA HIS A 146 5.06 -6.74 1.95
C HIS A 146 4.53 -6.92 3.36
N TYR A 147 3.30 -6.49 3.61
CA TYR A 147 2.51 -6.81 4.80
C TYR A 147 1.50 -7.89 4.45
N LYS A 148 1.66 -9.10 4.99
CA LYS A 148 0.69 -10.19 4.80
C LYS A 148 -0.28 -10.22 5.99
N THR A 149 -1.58 -10.15 5.73
CA THR A 149 -2.58 -10.25 6.81
C THR A 149 -2.49 -11.61 7.48
N ASN A 150 -2.51 -11.61 8.81
CA ASN A 150 -2.58 -12.84 9.60
C ASN A 150 -4.03 -13.32 9.78
N GLN A 151 -5.03 -12.59 9.29
CA GLN A 151 -6.46 -12.92 9.39
C GLN A 151 -6.97 -13.68 8.16
N GLY A 152 -6.12 -13.86 7.15
CA GLY A 152 -6.48 -14.42 5.85
C GLY A 152 -7.12 -13.39 4.92
N ILE A 153 -6.90 -13.58 3.61
CA ILE A 153 -7.52 -12.75 2.58
C ILE A 153 -8.99 -13.12 2.47
N LYS A 154 -9.87 -12.11 2.51
CA LYS A 154 -11.31 -12.23 2.27
C LYS A 154 -11.78 -11.08 1.40
N ASN A 155 -12.75 -11.37 0.54
CA ASN A 155 -13.27 -10.44 -0.46
C ASN A 155 -14.80 -10.49 -0.48
N LEU A 156 -15.42 -9.37 -0.83
CA LEU A 156 -16.85 -9.28 -1.00
C LEU A 156 -17.25 -9.65 -2.43
N SER A 157 -18.26 -10.53 -2.51
CA SER A 157 -19.47 -10.30 -3.31
C SER A 157 -19.60 -8.98 -4.06
N VAL A 158 -19.72 -8.90 -5.39
CA VAL A 158 -20.21 -7.67 -6.05
C VAL A 158 -21.60 -7.28 -5.51
N ASP A 159 -22.50 -8.27 -5.35
CA ASP A 159 -23.84 -8.03 -4.82
C ASP A 159 -23.81 -7.66 -3.32
N ALA A 160 -22.96 -8.32 -2.54
CA ALA A 160 -22.80 -8.00 -1.12
C ALA A 160 -22.23 -6.58 -0.93
N ALA A 161 -21.23 -6.23 -1.73
CA ALA A 161 -20.60 -4.91 -1.75
C ALA A 161 -21.59 -3.81 -2.15
N GLY A 162 -22.43 -4.06 -3.16
CA GLY A 162 -23.48 -3.13 -3.59
C GLY A 162 -24.55 -2.91 -2.54
N ARG A 163 -24.96 -3.95 -1.80
CA ARG A 163 -25.87 -3.81 -0.65
C ARG A 163 -25.25 -2.99 0.48
N LEU A 164 -24.03 -3.37 0.90
CA LEU A 164 -23.31 -2.66 1.97
C LEU A 164 -23.05 -1.19 1.62
N ALA A 165 -22.82 -0.86 0.35
CA ALA A 165 -22.63 0.53 -0.06
C ALA A 165 -23.86 1.42 0.19
N GLY A 166 -25.07 0.84 0.26
CA GLY A 166 -26.29 1.53 0.66
C GLY A 166 -26.63 1.38 2.14
N ASP A 167 -26.47 0.18 2.69
CA ASP A 167 -26.90 -0.17 4.05
C ASP A 167 -25.92 0.31 5.14
N ASP A 168 -24.60 0.24 4.88
CA ASP A 168 -23.53 0.65 5.79
C ASP A 168 -22.32 1.17 4.99
N PRO A 169 -22.36 2.41 4.48
CA PRO A 169 -21.25 2.97 3.68
C PRO A 169 -19.94 3.08 4.47
N ASP A 170 -19.99 2.98 5.81
CA ASP A 170 -18.83 3.02 6.71
C ASP A 170 -18.41 1.62 7.20
N TYR A 171 -18.78 0.55 6.47
CA TYR A 171 -18.53 -0.85 6.87
C TYR A 171 -17.08 -1.14 7.26
N GLY A 172 -16.11 -0.64 6.49
CA GLY A 172 -14.69 -0.87 6.75
C GLY A 172 -14.20 -0.13 8.00
N LEU A 173 -14.68 1.10 8.22
CA LEU A 173 -14.44 1.87 9.43
C LEU A 173 -15.00 1.16 10.66
N ARG A 174 -16.27 0.72 10.59
CA ARG A 174 -16.96 0.00 11.67
C ARG A 174 -16.24 -1.31 12.02
N ASP A 175 -15.94 -2.15 11.02
CA ASP A 175 -15.23 -3.42 11.20
C ASP A 175 -13.91 -3.24 11.96
N LEU A 176 -13.09 -2.28 11.54
CA LEU A 176 -11.79 -2.04 12.15
C LEU A 176 -11.91 -1.53 13.59
N PHE A 177 -12.79 -0.55 13.81
CA PHE A 177 -13.00 0.05 15.11
C PHE A 177 -13.51 -0.98 16.13
N GLU A 178 -14.54 -1.75 15.77
CA GLU A 178 -15.15 -2.75 16.63
C GLU A 178 -14.18 -3.91 16.91
N ALA A 179 -13.39 -4.35 15.92
CA ALA A 179 -12.38 -5.38 16.14
C ALA A 179 -11.36 -4.96 17.20
N ILE A 180 -10.84 -3.73 17.12
CA ILE A 180 -9.88 -3.20 18.08
C ILE A 180 -10.53 -2.98 19.46
N ALA A 181 -11.73 -2.41 19.51
CA ALA A 181 -12.46 -2.20 20.76
C ALA A 181 -12.74 -3.51 21.50
N ASN A 182 -13.03 -4.58 20.77
CA ASN A 182 -13.25 -5.92 21.30
C ASN A 182 -11.96 -6.73 21.52
N LYS A 183 -10.79 -6.09 21.44
CA LYS A 183 -9.45 -6.69 21.61
C LYS A 183 -9.13 -7.81 20.60
N ASN A 184 -9.85 -7.86 19.47
CA ASN A 184 -9.54 -8.71 18.33
C ASN A 184 -8.57 -8.00 17.39
N TYR A 185 -7.36 -7.74 17.91
CA TYR A 185 -6.38 -6.88 17.25
C TYR A 185 -5.91 -7.46 15.91
N PRO A 186 -6.17 -6.77 14.78
CA PRO A 186 -5.64 -7.21 13.51
C PRO A 186 -4.12 -7.05 13.49
N SER A 187 -3.48 -7.94 12.74
CA SER A 187 -2.03 -7.95 12.61
C SER A 187 -1.57 -8.40 11.24
N TRP A 188 -0.41 -7.90 10.84
CA TRP A 188 0.25 -8.23 9.59
C TRP A 188 1.70 -8.63 9.85
N THR A 189 2.16 -9.63 9.12
CA THR A 189 3.59 -9.99 9.11
C THR A 189 4.29 -9.22 8.00
N LEU A 190 5.32 -8.45 8.36
CA LEU A 190 6.16 -7.69 7.44
C LEU A 190 7.24 -8.61 6.86
N TYR A 191 7.36 -8.57 5.54
CA TYR A 191 8.39 -9.24 4.77
C TYR A 191 9.07 -8.25 3.83
N ILE A 192 10.28 -8.59 3.41
CA ILE A 192 10.96 -7.98 2.27
C ILE A 192 11.29 -9.02 1.20
N GLN A 193 11.25 -8.62 -0.06
CA GLN A 193 12.08 -9.25 -1.10
C GLN A 193 13.35 -8.42 -1.22
N VAL A 194 14.47 -9.04 -1.59
CA VAL A 194 15.75 -8.35 -1.83
C VAL A 194 16.32 -8.73 -3.19
N MET A 195 16.96 -7.78 -3.86
CA MET A 195 17.58 -7.96 -5.18
C MET A 195 18.91 -7.20 -5.20
N THR A 196 20.01 -7.87 -5.53
CA THR A 196 21.32 -7.21 -5.68
C THR A 196 21.34 -6.32 -6.92
N PHE A 197 22.32 -5.43 -7.01
CA PHE A 197 22.46 -4.55 -8.17
C PHE A 197 22.77 -5.35 -9.46
N GLU A 198 23.58 -6.41 -9.36
CA GLU A 198 23.90 -7.30 -10.49
C GLU A 198 22.68 -8.10 -10.93
N GLN A 199 21.83 -8.52 -9.99
CA GLN A 199 20.55 -9.17 -10.31
C GLN A 199 19.60 -8.18 -11.00
N ALA A 200 19.55 -6.93 -10.54
CA ALA A 200 18.72 -5.88 -11.13
C ALA A 200 19.11 -5.56 -12.58
N GLU A 201 20.42 -5.50 -12.88
CA GLU A 201 20.94 -5.29 -14.24
C GLU A 201 20.55 -6.42 -15.22
N ARG A 202 20.45 -7.65 -14.72
CA ARG A 202 20.11 -8.84 -15.51
C ARG A 202 18.64 -9.20 -15.45
N PHE A 203 17.83 -8.45 -14.70
CA PHE A 203 16.43 -8.76 -14.53
C PHE A 203 15.68 -8.51 -15.85
N ARG A 204 14.83 -9.46 -16.24
CA ARG A 204 14.12 -9.44 -17.54
C ARG A 204 13.16 -8.27 -17.74
N TRP A 205 12.84 -7.55 -16.67
CA TRP A 205 12.05 -6.32 -16.69
C TRP A 205 12.81 -5.22 -15.96
N ASN A 206 12.45 -3.97 -16.17
CA ASN A 206 12.94 -2.89 -15.31
C ASN A 206 12.48 -3.16 -13.85
N PRO A 207 13.40 -3.38 -12.89
CA PRO A 207 13.04 -3.66 -11.50
C PRO A 207 12.42 -2.45 -10.78
N PHE A 208 12.48 -1.26 -11.38
CA PHE A 208 11.88 -0.01 -10.91
C PHE A 208 10.55 0.31 -11.64
N ASP A 209 10.06 -0.57 -12.50
CA ASP A 209 8.74 -0.41 -13.14
C ASP A 209 7.64 -0.82 -12.14
N LEU A 210 6.88 0.16 -11.66
CA LEU A 210 5.79 -0.02 -10.70
C LEU A 210 4.65 -0.92 -11.22
N THR A 211 4.60 -1.24 -12.51
CA THR A 211 3.62 -2.19 -13.07
C THR A 211 4.08 -3.65 -12.97
N LYS A 212 5.25 -3.92 -12.38
CA LYS A 212 5.88 -5.26 -12.30
C LYS A 212 6.03 -5.74 -10.86
N VAL A 213 5.88 -7.05 -10.69
CA VAL A 213 6.21 -7.76 -9.46
C VAL A 213 7.56 -8.47 -9.59
N TRP A 214 8.22 -8.73 -8.47
CA TRP A 214 9.33 -9.67 -8.42
C TRP A 214 8.78 -11.07 -8.09
N PRO A 215 8.95 -12.08 -8.96
CA PRO A 215 8.40 -13.41 -8.72
C PRO A 215 8.94 -14.04 -7.44
N HIS A 216 8.07 -14.53 -6.57
CA HIS A 216 8.48 -15.10 -5.28
C HIS A 216 9.41 -16.32 -5.41
N ARG A 217 9.37 -17.05 -6.53
CA ARG A 217 10.27 -18.19 -6.78
C ARG A 217 11.71 -17.75 -6.97
N GLU A 218 11.92 -16.57 -7.55
CA GLU A 218 13.25 -16.00 -7.82
C GLU A 218 13.70 -15.11 -6.64
N PHE A 219 12.77 -14.37 -6.05
CA PHE A 219 13.00 -13.45 -4.93
C PHE A 219 12.07 -13.83 -3.77
N PRO A 220 12.43 -14.79 -2.92
CA PRO A 220 11.56 -15.23 -1.83
C PRO A 220 11.35 -14.14 -0.78
N LEU A 221 10.22 -14.24 -0.06
CA LEU A 221 9.90 -13.33 1.04
C LEU A 221 10.79 -13.66 2.26
N ILE A 222 11.44 -12.64 2.81
CA ILE A 222 12.26 -12.71 4.01
C ILE A 222 11.47 -12.07 5.17
N PRO A 223 11.19 -12.79 6.26
CA PRO A 223 10.45 -12.25 7.39
C PRO A 223 11.24 -11.17 8.14
N VAL A 224 10.57 -10.07 8.48
CA VAL A 224 11.15 -8.93 9.19
C VAL A 224 10.57 -8.80 10.60
N GLY A 225 9.24 -8.72 10.71
CA GLY A 225 8.57 -8.45 11.98
C GLY A 225 7.06 -8.54 11.87
N ARG A 226 6.35 -8.08 12.89
CA ARG A 226 4.88 -8.10 12.96
C ARG A 226 4.36 -6.72 13.38
N MET A 227 3.38 -6.21 12.64
CA MET A 227 2.62 -5.03 12.99
C MET A 227 1.28 -5.45 13.58
N VAL A 228 0.87 -4.83 14.68
CA VAL A 228 -0.41 -5.07 15.37
C VAL A 228 -1.09 -3.72 15.58
N LEU A 229 -2.39 -3.64 15.29
CA LEU A 229 -3.19 -2.45 15.61
C LEU A 229 -4.02 -2.74 16.86
N ASP A 230 -3.68 -2.10 17.97
CA ASP A 230 -4.26 -2.39 19.29
C ASP A 230 -4.93 -1.17 19.95
N ARG A 231 -4.98 -0.03 19.25
CA ARG A 231 -5.56 1.22 19.74
C ARG A 231 -6.34 1.96 18.65
N ASN A 232 -7.59 2.30 18.95
CA ASN A 232 -8.39 3.20 18.12
C ASN A 232 -7.98 4.67 18.35
N PRO A 233 -8.18 5.56 17.36
CA PRO A 233 -8.08 6.99 17.60
C PRO A 233 -9.11 7.44 18.65
N THR A 234 -8.72 8.37 19.51
CA THR A 234 -9.62 9.00 20.48
C THR A 234 -10.44 10.12 19.85
N ASN A 235 -9.88 10.78 18.83
CA ASN A 235 -10.56 11.75 17.99
C ASN A 235 -10.19 11.52 16.53
N TYR A 236 -11.17 11.15 15.70
CA TYR A 236 -10.93 10.83 14.28
C TYR A 236 -10.32 12.02 13.53
N PHE A 237 -10.85 13.23 13.73
CA PHE A 237 -10.36 14.39 13.00
C PHE A 237 -8.88 14.69 13.33
N ALA A 238 -8.56 14.76 14.62
CA ALA A 238 -7.22 15.11 15.07
C ALA A 238 -6.17 14.03 14.74
N GLU A 239 -6.53 12.74 14.79
CA GLU A 239 -5.57 11.64 14.67
C GLU A 239 -5.59 10.95 13.29
N VAL A 240 -6.69 11.04 12.54
CA VAL A 240 -6.88 10.33 11.25
C VAL A 240 -7.11 11.29 10.09
N GLU A 241 -7.89 12.37 10.27
CA GLU A 241 -8.10 13.32 9.16
C GLU A 241 -6.88 14.23 8.97
N GLN A 242 -6.22 14.62 10.06
CA GLN A 242 -5.02 15.47 10.03
C GLN A 242 -3.70 14.69 9.84
N ILE A 243 -3.72 13.36 9.81
CA ILE A 243 -2.49 12.59 9.66
C ILE A 243 -1.91 12.75 8.25
N ALA A 244 -0.64 13.13 8.17
CA ALA A 244 0.09 13.28 6.91
C ALA A 244 1.12 12.15 6.75
N PHE A 245 1.14 11.55 5.58
CA PHE A 245 2.18 10.59 5.17
C PHE A 245 2.91 11.12 3.94
N SER A 246 4.22 10.92 3.89
CA SER A 246 5.01 11.26 2.71
C SER A 246 6.05 10.18 2.44
N PRO A 247 6.15 9.61 1.23
CA PRO A 247 7.23 8.67 0.89
C PRO A 247 8.64 9.24 1.06
N ALA A 248 8.78 10.57 1.15
CA ALA A 248 10.04 11.25 1.43
C ALA A 248 10.43 11.25 2.91
N HIS A 249 9.50 10.90 3.83
CA HIS A 249 9.84 10.66 5.23
C HIS A 249 10.51 9.30 5.37
N LEU A 250 11.84 9.31 5.24
CA LEU A 250 12.69 8.14 5.34
C LEU A 250 13.66 8.31 6.52
N VAL A 251 14.16 7.18 7.02
CA VAL A 251 15.17 7.11 8.07
C VAL A 251 16.47 6.52 7.52
N GLU A 252 17.57 6.69 8.25
CA GLU A 252 18.88 6.22 7.80
C GLU A 252 18.86 4.71 7.51
N GLY A 253 19.36 4.30 6.34
CA GLY A 253 19.35 2.91 5.90
C GLY A 253 18.17 2.52 4.99
N ILE A 254 17.21 3.42 4.76
CA ILE A 254 16.14 3.25 3.77
C ILE A 254 16.16 4.45 2.81
N GLU A 255 16.28 4.18 1.52
CA GLU A 255 16.39 5.19 0.46
C GLU A 255 15.40 4.89 -0.68
N PRO A 256 14.99 5.91 -1.46
CA PRO A 256 14.20 5.66 -2.65
C PRO A 256 15.07 5.02 -3.74
N SER A 257 14.44 4.25 -4.63
CA SER A 257 15.09 3.78 -5.86
C SER A 257 14.85 4.76 -7.03
N PRO A 258 15.44 4.52 -8.21
CA PRO A 258 15.14 5.27 -9.44
C PRO A 258 13.74 5.02 -10.04
N ASP A 259 12.81 4.38 -9.31
CA ASP A 259 11.41 4.26 -9.73
C ASP A 259 10.81 5.65 -9.95
N LYS A 260 10.47 5.97 -11.21
CA LYS A 260 9.96 7.28 -11.59
C LYS A 260 8.73 7.68 -10.79
N MET A 261 7.85 6.73 -10.48
CA MET A 261 6.63 7.01 -9.72
C MET A 261 6.92 7.31 -8.25
N LEU A 262 8.00 6.77 -7.69
CA LEU A 262 8.41 7.09 -6.32
C LEU A 262 9.11 8.45 -6.24
N GLN A 263 9.78 8.86 -7.33
CA GLN A 263 10.51 10.13 -7.42
C GLN A 263 9.60 11.35 -7.65
N GLY A 264 8.46 11.17 -8.32
CA GLY A 264 7.48 12.23 -8.59
C GLY A 264 6.50 12.41 -7.45
#